data_AF-A0A923EBZ8-F1
#
_entry.id   AF-A0A923EBZ8-F1
#
_cell.length_a   1.000
_cell.length_b   1.000
_cell.length_c   1.000
_cell.angle_alpha   90.00
_cell.angle_beta   90.00
_cell.angle_gamma   90.00
#
_symmetry.space_group_name_H-M   'P 1'
#
loop_
_entity.id
_entity.type
_entity.pdbx_description
1 polymer ?
#
loop_
_entity_poly.entity_id
_entity_poly.type
_entity_poly.pdbx_seq_one_letter_code
_entity_poly.pdbx_strand_id
1 'polypeptide(L)'
;LHKKSLLAGGSSNLKISSRLSMIMKILQTAAPLFAGIYTVIKREDATGKLTGALSETKKLQLEFWSEFREKLLKSKVVSSAQTPRPQYWFDVALGRSHIFLSNIANTWENRIGVRVYIGNKIADWALPQLEDQKEEIETEIGSKLQWNPNPENRDKTIAITKDVNLQNREEWATSIEWLVDMVKRFRKAFVPRVKKLKPI
;
A
#
# COMPACT_ATOMS: atom_id res chain seq x y z
N LEU A 1 55.99 -22.78 45.76
CA LEU A 1 56.42 -21.40 46.10
C LEU A 1 56.71 -20.64 44.80
N HIS A 2 56.08 -19.48 44.62
CA HIS A 2 56.45 -18.33 43.76
C HIS A 2 56.30 -18.48 42.21
N LYS A 3 55.27 -17.86 41.59
CA LYS A 3 55.13 -16.44 41.10
C LYS A 3 55.79 -16.23 39.71
N LYS A 4 55.01 -16.07 38.62
CA LYS A 4 54.36 -14.86 38.03
C LYS A 4 55.24 -14.12 36.99
N SER A 5 54.75 -13.97 35.74
CA SER A 5 54.78 -12.77 34.84
C SER A 5 54.39 -13.17 33.40
N LEU A 6 53.21 -12.77 32.87
CA LEU A 6 52.95 -11.66 31.90
C LEU A 6 53.82 -11.72 30.62
N LEU A 7 53.30 -11.71 29.38
CA LEU A 7 52.45 -10.71 28.66
C LEU A 7 51.68 -11.46 27.51
N ALA A 8 50.39 -11.31 27.20
CA ALA A 8 49.53 -10.17 26.86
C ALA A 8 49.66 -9.63 25.41
N GLY A 9 48.58 -9.78 24.62
CA GLY A 9 48.24 -8.97 23.42
C GLY A 9 47.95 -9.81 22.17
N GLY A 10 46.77 -9.83 21.54
CA GLY A 10 45.49 -9.17 21.78
C GLY A 10 44.54 -9.55 20.65
N SER A 11 43.41 -10.21 20.96
CA SER A 11 42.28 -10.34 20.03
C SER A 11 41.24 -9.31 20.45
N SER A 12 41.03 -8.31 19.60
CA SER A 12 40.10 -7.21 19.78
C SER A 12 38.66 -7.71 19.69
N ASN A 13 38.11 -8.17 20.80
CA ASN A 13 36.67 -8.27 21.00
C ASN A 13 36.08 -6.85 21.03
N LEU A 14 35.51 -6.43 19.91
CA LEU A 14 34.74 -5.19 19.81
C LEU A 14 33.48 -5.35 20.68
N LYS A 15 33.48 -4.72 21.86
CA LYS A 15 32.31 -4.63 22.75
C LYS A 15 31.17 -3.93 22.02
N ILE A 16 30.20 -4.71 21.55
CA ILE A 16 28.91 -4.20 21.09
C ILE A 16 28.22 -3.53 22.29
N SER A 17 27.90 -2.24 22.17
CA SER A 17 27.30 -1.46 23.25
C SER A 17 25.90 -1.98 23.61
N SER A 18 25.51 -1.83 24.88
CA SER A 18 24.24 -2.36 25.41
C SER A 18 23.00 -1.85 24.65
N ARG A 19 23.09 -0.70 23.97
CA ARG A 19 22.02 -0.17 23.12
C ARG A 19 21.83 -0.95 21.82
N LEU A 20 22.90 -1.49 21.22
CA LEU A 20 22.78 -2.37 20.04
C LEU A 20 22.17 -3.73 20.40
N SER A 21 22.50 -4.28 21.58
CA SER A 21 21.86 -5.51 22.10
C SER A 21 20.36 -5.34 22.34
N MET A 22 19.91 -4.14 22.69
CA MET A 22 18.49 -3.86 22.92
C MET A 22 17.73 -3.70 21.59
N ILE A 23 18.35 -3.05 20.59
CA ILE A 23 17.79 -2.92 19.24
C ILE A 23 17.71 -4.29 18.54
N MET A 24 18.73 -5.14 18.68
CA MET A 24 18.68 -6.51 18.14
C MET A 24 17.62 -7.39 18.84
N LYS A 25 17.37 -7.20 20.14
CA LYS A 25 16.28 -7.91 20.84
C LYS A 25 14.89 -7.46 20.39
N ILE A 26 14.71 -6.18 20.03
CA ILE A 26 13.43 -5.66 19.51
C ILE A 26 13.17 -6.16 18.09
N LEU A 27 14.22 -6.35 17.27
CA LEU A 27 14.10 -6.96 15.94
C LEU A 27 13.77 -8.46 15.98
N GLN A 28 14.08 -9.16 17.09
CA GLN A 28 13.89 -10.61 17.20
C GLN A 28 12.50 -11.03 17.68
N THR A 29 11.66 -10.11 18.16
CA THR A 29 10.31 -10.39 18.68
C THR A 29 9.17 -10.10 17.69
N ALA A 30 9.44 -9.57 16.50
CA ALA A 30 8.43 -9.32 15.46
C ALA A 30 8.44 -10.32 14.28
N ALA A 31 9.27 -11.36 14.35
CA ALA A 31 9.41 -12.38 13.31
C ALA A 31 8.17 -13.28 13.05
N PRO A 32 7.23 -13.56 13.99
CA PRO A 32 6.21 -14.57 13.72
C PRO A 32 5.06 -14.07 12.83
N LEU A 33 4.89 -12.75 12.65
CA LEU A 33 3.84 -12.20 11.77
C LEU A 33 4.26 -12.17 10.29
N PHE A 34 5.56 -12.03 10.00
CA PHE A 34 6.09 -12.09 8.63
C PHE A 34 6.16 -13.52 8.07
N ALA A 35 6.52 -14.50 8.91
CA ALA A 35 6.61 -15.90 8.50
C ALA A 35 5.25 -16.49 8.08
N GLY A 36 4.16 -16.04 8.70
CA GLY A 36 2.80 -16.47 8.36
C GLY A 36 2.38 -16.08 6.93
N ILE A 37 2.74 -14.88 6.48
CA ILE A 37 2.45 -14.43 5.10
C ILE A 37 3.30 -15.21 4.10
N TYR A 38 4.58 -15.44 4.41
CA TYR A 38 5.50 -16.19 3.55
C TYR A 38 5.06 -17.65 3.35
N THR A 39 4.50 -18.27 4.38
CA THR A 39 4.05 -19.66 4.35
C THR A 39 2.74 -19.83 3.55
N VAL A 40 1.86 -18.83 3.54
CA VAL A 40 0.57 -18.88 2.81
C VAL A 40 0.75 -18.83 1.28
N ILE A 41 1.91 -18.40 0.78
CA ILE A 41 2.20 -18.35 -0.68
C ILE A 41 2.55 -19.74 -1.25
N LYS A 42 2.71 -20.79 -0.42
CA LYS A 42 2.91 -22.18 -0.87
C LYS A 42 1.61 -23.00 -0.88
N ARG A 43 0.57 -22.54 -1.58
CA ARG A 43 -0.51 -23.45 -2.03
C ARG A 43 -0.48 -23.52 -3.55
N GLU A 44 -0.16 -24.71 -4.01
CA GLU A 44 0.08 -25.09 -5.41
C GLU A 44 -1.26 -25.16 -6.16
N ASP A 45 -1.39 -24.37 -7.22
CA ASP A 45 -2.40 -24.62 -8.25
C ASP A 45 -1.70 -25.28 -9.45
N ALA A 46 -2.14 -26.51 -9.75
CA ALA A 46 -1.62 -27.36 -10.80
C ALA A 46 -2.00 -26.84 -12.20
N THR A 47 -1.23 -25.88 -12.74
CA THR A 47 -1.07 -25.67 -14.19
C THR A 47 0.33 -25.11 -14.46
N GLY A 48 1.15 -25.88 -15.19
CA GLY A 48 2.59 -25.64 -15.33
C GLY A 48 2.97 -24.30 -15.95
N LYS A 49 3.48 -23.37 -15.13
CA LYS A 49 4.23 -22.18 -15.57
C LYS A 49 5.31 -21.85 -14.54
N LEU A 50 6.57 -22.02 -14.96
CA LEU A 50 7.84 -21.60 -14.31
C LEU A 50 7.67 -20.98 -12.90
N THR A 51 8.02 -21.74 -11.86
CA THR A 51 8.18 -21.23 -10.49
C THR A 51 9.41 -20.33 -10.41
N GLY A 52 9.32 -19.14 -11.01
CA GLY A 52 10.33 -18.10 -10.97
C GLY A 52 10.17 -17.28 -9.70
N ALA A 53 11.28 -17.02 -9.00
CA ALA A 53 11.29 -16.06 -7.90
C ALA A 53 10.60 -14.75 -8.32
N LEU A 54 9.81 -14.15 -7.42
CA LEU A 54 9.23 -12.83 -7.66
C LEU A 54 10.34 -11.84 -8.04
N SER A 55 10.11 -11.01 -9.04
CA SER A 55 11.03 -9.92 -9.34
C SER A 55 11.14 -8.97 -8.13
N GLU A 56 12.25 -8.24 -8.02
CA GLU A 56 12.45 -7.30 -6.91
C GLU A 56 11.32 -6.27 -6.81
N THR A 57 10.79 -5.80 -7.95
CA THR A 57 9.60 -4.95 -8.02
C THR A 57 8.37 -5.59 -7.35
N LYS A 58 8.15 -6.88 -7.61
CA LYS A 58 7.00 -7.62 -7.11
C LYS A 58 7.10 -7.88 -5.61
N LYS A 59 8.30 -8.15 -5.10
CA LYS A 59 8.58 -8.24 -3.65
C LYS A 59 8.35 -6.89 -2.97
N LEU A 60 8.90 -5.81 -3.54
CA LEU A 60 8.72 -4.46 -3.03
C LEU A 60 7.24 -4.09 -2.91
N GLN A 61 6.45 -4.33 -3.95
CA GLN A 61 5.01 -4.05 -3.95
C GLN A 61 4.29 -4.85 -2.87
N LEU A 62 4.62 -6.14 -2.70
CA LEU A 62 4.02 -6.98 -1.66
C LEU A 62 4.31 -6.44 -0.25
N GLU A 63 5.55 -6.03 0.01
CA GLU A 63 5.97 -5.46 1.29
C GLU A 63 5.30 -4.11 1.55
N PHE A 64 5.30 -3.21 0.56
CA PHE A 64 4.65 -1.90 0.64
C PHE A 64 3.16 -2.04 0.97
N TRP A 65 2.47 -2.96 0.28
CA TRP A 65 1.06 -3.20 0.53
C TRP A 65 0.77 -3.88 1.86
N SER A 66 1.72 -4.63 2.40
CA SER A 66 1.59 -5.24 3.73
C SER A 66 1.61 -4.16 4.81
N GLU A 67 2.57 -3.23 4.76
CA GLU A 67 2.63 -2.09 5.69
C GLU A 67 1.43 -1.14 5.53
N PHE A 68 1.05 -0.84 4.27
CA PHE A 68 -0.13 -0.04 3.99
C PHE A 68 -1.40 -0.66 4.59
N ARG A 69 -1.60 -1.98 4.39
CA ARG A 69 -2.77 -2.68 4.94
C ARG A 69 -2.80 -2.61 6.46
N GLU A 70 -1.67 -2.82 7.13
CA GLU A 70 -1.59 -2.74 8.59
C GLU A 70 -2.01 -1.35 9.09
N LYS A 71 -1.42 -0.29 8.52
CA LYS A 71 -1.75 1.09 8.88
C LYS A 71 -3.20 1.42 8.57
N LEU A 72 -3.71 0.99 7.41
CA LEU A 72 -5.09 1.21 6.99
C LEU A 72 -6.09 0.59 7.98
N LEU A 73 -5.88 -0.66 8.38
CA LEU A 73 -6.75 -1.32 9.38
C LEU A 73 -6.62 -0.68 10.76
N LYS A 74 -5.41 -0.34 11.19
CA LYS A 74 -5.17 0.34 12.48
C LYS A 74 -5.85 1.71 12.57
N SER A 75 -5.94 2.44 11.45
CA SER A 75 -6.63 3.73 11.37
C SER A 75 -8.16 3.64 11.43
N LYS A 76 -8.73 2.42 11.34
CA LYS A 76 -10.18 2.17 11.33
C LYS A 76 -10.96 2.88 10.21
N VAL A 77 -10.27 3.31 9.15
CA VAL A 77 -10.89 3.92 7.96
C VAL A 77 -11.77 2.91 7.19
N VAL A 78 -11.40 1.63 7.28
CA VAL A 78 -12.15 0.47 6.78
C VAL A 78 -12.18 -0.63 7.86
N SER A 79 -13.22 -1.45 7.85
CA SER A 79 -13.34 -2.61 8.76
C SER A 79 -12.56 -3.83 8.27
N SER A 80 -12.31 -3.93 6.96
CA SER A 80 -11.56 -5.00 6.34
C SER A 80 -10.81 -4.50 5.10
N ALA A 81 -9.77 -5.23 4.71
CA ALA A 81 -8.95 -4.91 3.55
C ALA A 81 -8.44 -6.21 2.92
N GLN A 82 -8.28 -6.23 1.59
CA GLN A 82 -7.83 -7.41 0.85
C GLN A 82 -6.45 -7.89 1.32
N THR A 83 -6.14 -9.16 1.06
CA THR A 83 -4.79 -9.68 1.27
C THR A 83 -3.82 -9.00 0.29
N PRO A 84 -2.67 -8.47 0.75
CA PRO A 84 -1.65 -7.90 -0.13
C PRO A 84 -1.19 -8.92 -1.18
N ARG A 85 -0.90 -8.44 -2.38
CA ARG A 85 -0.41 -9.25 -3.50
C ARG A 85 0.79 -8.57 -4.16
N PRO A 86 1.67 -9.31 -4.85
CA PRO A 86 2.78 -8.75 -5.61
C PRO A 86 2.26 -8.06 -6.90
N GLN A 87 1.67 -6.88 -6.75
CA GLN A 87 1.05 -6.13 -7.84
C GLN A 87 1.06 -4.64 -7.55
N TYR A 88 0.93 -3.81 -8.58
CA TYR A 88 1.07 -2.36 -8.43
C TYR A 88 -0.15 -1.67 -7.82
N TRP A 89 -1.24 -2.41 -7.53
CA TRP A 89 -2.49 -1.85 -7.01
C TRP A 89 -2.99 -2.57 -5.76
N PHE A 90 -3.74 -1.84 -4.94
CA PHE A 90 -4.45 -2.35 -3.77
C PHE A 90 -5.85 -1.75 -3.69
N ASP A 91 -6.88 -2.60 -3.74
CA ASP A 91 -8.26 -2.13 -3.82
C ASP A 91 -8.94 -2.05 -2.45
N VAL A 92 -9.78 -1.03 -2.30
CA VAL A 92 -10.64 -0.78 -1.14
C VAL A 92 -12.07 -0.55 -1.63
N ALA A 93 -13.02 -1.31 -1.09
CA ALA A 93 -14.42 -1.25 -1.51
C ALA A 93 -15.05 0.13 -1.25
N LEU A 94 -15.81 0.66 -2.21
CA LEU A 94 -16.50 1.94 -2.10
C LEU A 94 -18.03 1.81 -1.89
N GLY A 95 -18.51 0.57 -1.70
CA GLY A 95 -19.89 0.27 -1.29
C GLY A 95 -20.85 -0.07 -2.43
N ARG A 96 -20.38 -0.22 -3.67
CA ARG A 96 -21.17 -0.65 -4.83
C ARG A 96 -20.30 -1.48 -5.78
N SER A 97 -20.89 -2.49 -6.44
CA SER A 97 -20.20 -3.28 -7.47
C SER A 97 -19.71 -2.40 -8.62
N HIS A 98 -18.58 -2.78 -9.22
CA HIS A 98 -17.95 -2.05 -10.34
C HIS A 98 -17.43 -0.65 -10.03
N ILE A 99 -17.39 -0.23 -8.75
CA ILE A 99 -16.76 1.02 -8.34
C ILE A 99 -16.05 0.87 -6.98
N PHE A 100 -14.76 1.15 -6.96
CA PHE A 100 -13.90 0.96 -5.80
C PHE A 100 -12.75 1.97 -5.80
N LEU A 101 -12.06 2.08 -4.67
CA LEU A 101 -10.80 2.83 -4.62
C LEU A 101 -9.66 1.88 -5.00
N SER A 102 -8.95 2.18 -6.08
CA SER A 102 -7.72 1.50 -6.45
C SER A 102 -6.52 2.36 -6.04
N ASN A 103 -5.79 1.91 -5.03
CA ASN A 103 -4.57 2.55 -4.56
C ASN A 103 -3.41 2.03 -5.39
N ILE A 104 -2.49 2.89 -5.84
CA ILE A 104 -1.37 2.48 -6.70
C ILE A 104 -0.02 2.72 -6.03
N ALA A 105 0.94 1.86 -6.38
CA ALA A 105 2.36 1.98 -6.11
C ALA A 105 3.10 1.64 -7.42
N ASN A 106 3.23 2.65 -8.29
CA ASN A 106 3.86 2.53 -9.59
C ASN A 106 5.37 2.78 -9.46
N THR A 107 6.15 1.70 -9.53
CA THR A 107 7.61 1.73 -9.44
C THR A 107 8.30 2.23 -10.70
N TRP A 108 7.61 2.22 -11.85
CA TRP A 108 8.16 2.73 -13.11
C TRP A 108 8.08 4.25 -13.16
N GLU A 109 6.98 4.81 -12.70
CA GLU A 109 6.74 6.26 -12.65
C GLU A 109 7.16 6.90 -11.33
N ASN A 110 7.58 6.12 -10.32
CA ASN A 110 7.87 6.59 -8.97
C ASN A 110 6.69 7.39 -8.39
N ARG A 111 5.50 6.78 -8.41
CA ARG A 111 4.25 7.41 -7.99
C ARG A 111 3.40 6.50 -7.14
N ILE A 112 2.76 7.10 -6.14
CA ILE A 112 1.63 6.51 -5.43
C ILE A 112 0.37 7.33 -5.71
N GLY A 113 -0.80 6.76 -5.42
CA GLY A 113 -2.04 7.47 -5.64
C GLY A 113 -3.28 6.71 -5.20
N VAL A 114 -4.39 7.43 -5.17
CA VAL A 114 -5.73 6.88 -4.95
C VAL A 114 -6.57 7.21 -6.17
N ARG A 115 -7.25 6.21 -6.71
CA ARG A 115 -8.16 6.35 -7.85
C ARG A 115 -9.53 5.84 -7.45
N VAL A 116 -10.59 6.60 -7.68
CA VAL A 116 -11.91 5.98 -7.87
C VAL A 116 -11.84 5.27 -9.21
N TYR A 117 -11.85 3.95 -9.22
CA TYR A 117 -11.97 3.15 -10.43
C TYR A 117 -13.44 2.83 -10.68
N ILE A 118 -13.91 3.09 -11.89
CA ILE A 118 -15.27 2.87 -12.33
C ILE A 118 -15.23 1.92 -13.53
N GLY A 119 -15.72 0.70 -13.32
CA GLY A 119 -15.74 -0.32 -14.36
C GLY A 119 -16.72 0.03 -15.48
N ASN A 120 -16.35 -0.35 -16.69
CA ASN A 120 -17.08 -0.11 -17.94
C ASN A 120 -18.57 -0.47 -17.92
N LYS A 121 -19.01 -1.41 -17.06
CA LYS A 121 -20.44 -1.76 -16.92
C LYS A 121 -21.31 -0.63 -16.38
N ILE A 122 -20.71 0.31 -15.66
CA ILE A 122 -21.44 1.42 -15.02
C ILE A 122 -20.86 2.80 -15.38
N ALA A 123 -19.68 2.84 -15.98
CA ALA A 123 -18.93 4.05 -16.27
C ALA A 123 -19.76 5.13 -16.98
N ASP A 124 -20.49 4.76 -18.03
CA ASP A 124 -21.18 5.70 -18.92
C ASP A 124 -22.25 6.54 -18.22
N TRP A 125 -22.91 5.98 -17.20
CA TRP A 125 -23.89 6.72 -16.39
C TRP A 125 -23.32 7.18 -15.05
N ALA A 126 -22.32 6.50 -14.47
CA ALA A 126 -21.79 6.82 -13.15
C ALA A 126 -20.82 8.01 -13.16
N LEU A 127 -19.94 8.11 -14.17
CA LEU A 127 -18.95 9.20 -14.22
C LEU A 127 -19.62 10.58 -14.35
N PRO A 128 -20.58 10.82 -15.27
CA PRO A 128 -21.22 12.12 -15.41
C PRO A 128 -21.89 12.59 -14.10
N GLN A 129 -22.60 11.69 -13.41
CA GLN A 129 -23.24 11.99 -12.11
C GLN A 129 -22.24 12.39 -11.01
N LEU A 130 -21.00 11.89 -11.08
CA LEU A 130 -19.93 12.30 -10.16
C LEU A 130 -19.29 13.61 -10.60
N GLU A 131 -19.15 13.84 -11.91
CA GLU A 131 -18.64 15.09 -12.49
C GLU A 131 -19.56 16.28 -12.17
N ASP A 132 -20.88 16.08 -12.14
CA ASP A 132 -21.86 17.09 -11.70
C ASP A 132 -21.61 17.60 -10.27
N GLN A 133 -20.89 16.82 -9.45
CA GLN A 133 -20.55 17.15 -8.06
C GLN A 133 -19.05 17.41 -7.89
N LYS A 134 -18.31 17.65 -8.97
CA LYS A 134 -16.85 17.76 -8.98
C LYS A 134 -16.32 18.79 -7.97
N GLU A 135 -16.86 20.00 -7.98
CA GLU A 135 -16.36 21.09 -7.12
C GLU A 135 -16.52 20.77 -5.64
N GLU A 136 -17.67 20.21 -5.25
CA GLU A 136 -17.95 19.77 -3.89
C GLU A 136 -17.01 18.64 -3.47
N ILE A 137 -16.80 17.65 -4.34
CA ILE A 137 -15.90 16.52 -4.11
C ILE A 137 -14.47 17.01 -3.88
N GLU A 138 -13.97 17.87 -4.76
CA GLU A 138 -12.62 18.43 -4.65
C GLU A 138 -12.46 19.28 -3.39
N THR A 139 -13.51 20.00 -2.99
CA THR A 139 -13.53 20.79 -1.74
C THR A 139 -13.51 19.89 -0.50
N GLU A 140 -14.32 18.83 -0.47
CA GLU A 140 -14.35 17.87 0.64
C GLU A 140 -13.03 17.09 0.79
N ILE A 141 -12.36 16.79 -0.32
CA ILE A 141 -11.05 16.15 -0.34
C ILE A 141 -9.93 17.17 -0.02
N GLY A 142 -10.14 18.44 -0.36
CA GLY A 142 -9.16 19.51 -0.20
C GLY A 142 -8.05 19.45 -1.26
N SER A 143 -8.34 18.96 -2.46
CA SER A 143 -7.38 18.85 -3.57
C SER A 143 -8.10 18.78 -4.91
N LYS A 144 -7.46 19.32 -5.96
CA LYS A 144 -7.89 19.11 -7.34
C LYS A 144 -7.61 17.68 -7.77
N LEU A 145 -8.54 17.08 -8.50
CA LEU A 145 -8.43 15.70 -8.96
C LEU A 145 -8.22 15.65 -10.48
N GLN A 146 -7.61 14.56 -10.94
CA GLN A 146 -7.55 14.20 -12.34
C GLN A 146 -8.82 13.44 -12.69
N TRP A 147 -9.73 14.09 -13.41
CA TRP A 147 -10.98 13.50 -13.84
C TRP A 147 -10.79 12.86 -15.21
N ASN A 148 -11.03 11.55 -15.27
CA ASN A 148 -10.97 10.75 -16.49
C ASN A 148 -9.72 11.01 -17.35
N PRO A 149 -8.51 10.79 -16.80
CA PRO A 149 -7.25 11.13 -17.48
C PRO A 149 -7.02 10.36 -18.79
N ASN A 150 -7.73 9.25 -19.00
CA ASN A 150 -7.65 8.41 -20.20
C ASN A 150 -9.06 8.22 -20.79
N PRO A 151 -9.64 9.25 -21.42
CA PRO A 151 -11.05 9.26 -21.83
C PRO A 151 -11.41 8.20 -22.86
N GLU A 152 -10.44 7.70 -23.62
CA GLU A 152 -10.57 6.61 -24.59
C GLU A 152 -10.77 5.23 -23.95
N ASN A 153 -10.37 5.05 -22.69
CA ASN A 153 -10.55 3.78 -21.99
C ASN A 153 -12.01 3.55 -21.61
N ARG A 154 -12.48 2.30 -21.70
CA ARG A 154 -13.86 1.95 -21.31
C ARG A 154 -14.11 2.10 -19.81
N ASP A 155 -13.09 1.83 -19.00
CA ASP A 155 -13.12 2.12 -17.58
C ASP A 155 -12.73 3.57 -17.34
N LYS A 156 -13.29 4.17 -16.29
CA LYS A 156 -13.04 5.57 -15.95
C LYS A 156 -12.38 5.67 -14.60
N THR A 157 -11.56 6.70 -14.42
CA THR A 157 -10.91 6.95 -13.14
C THR A 157 -10.97 8.41 -12.73
N ILE A 158 -11.12 8.64 -11.43
CA ILE A 158 -10.94 9.96 -10.80
C ILE A 158 -9.78 9.82 -9.82
N ALA A 159 -8.68 10.53 -10.03
CA ALA A 159 -7.41 10.21 -9.41
C ALA A 159 -6.73 11.40 -8.71
N ILE A 160 -5.96 11.07 -7.67
CA ILE A 160 -4.89 11.91 -7.15
C ILE A 160 -3.61 11.07 -7.05
N THR A 161 -2.48 11.67 -7.42
CA THR A 161 -1.17 11.02 -7.36
C THR A 161 -0.16 11.90 -6.63
N LYS A 162 0.86 11.25 -6.09
CA LYS A 162 2.02 11.89 -5.45
C LYS A 162 3.28 11.19 -5.94
N ASP A 163 4.26 11.99 -6.38
CA ASP A 163 5.59 11.50 -6.72
C ASP A 163 6.33 11.08 -5.44
N VAL A 164 6.93 9.89 -5.45
CA VAL A 164 7.67 9.29 -4.32
C VAL A 164 8.75 8.35 -4.82
N ASN A 165 9.84 8.18 -4.07
CA ASN A 165 10.80 7.13 -4.39
C ASN A 165 10.42 5.83 -3.66
N LEU A 166 9.73 4.91 -4.35
CA LEU A 166 9.31 3.64 -3.76
C LEU A 166 10.47 2.73 -3.34
N GLN A 167 11.67 2.92 -3.90
CA GLN A 167 12.87 2.19 -3.48
C GLN A 167 13.44 2.74 -2.17
N ASN A 168 13.15 3.99 -1.82
CA ASN A 168 13.58 4.59 -0.56
C ASN A 168 12.64 4.20 0.59
N ARG A 169 13.04 3.18 1.37
CA ARG A 169 12.28 2.67 2.52
C ARG A 169 12.05 3.71 3.61
N GLU A 170 12.88 4.74 3.71
CA GLU A 170 12.71 5.81 4.70
C GLU A 170 11.49 6.69 4.41
N GLU A 171 11.08 6.80 3.14
CA GLU A 171 9.90 7.56 2.70
C GLU A 171 8.58 6.77 2.85
N TRP A 172 8.65 5.48 3.18
CA TRP A 172 7.47 4.62 3.18
C TRP A 172 6.45 5.05 4.23
N ALA A 173 6.90 5.38 5.43
CA ALA A 173 6.01 5.79 6.51
C ALA A 173 5.15 7.01 6.11
N THR A 174 5.77 8.04 5.52
CA THR A 174 5.07 9.25 5.09
C THR A 174 4.22 9.02 3.83
N SER A 175 4.67 8.16 2.92
CA SER A 175 3.94 7.74 1.72
C SER A 175 2.65 6.96 2.07
N ILE A 176 2.77 6.01 2.99
CA ILE A 176 1.66 5.19 3.49
C ILE A 176 0.69 6.06 4.29
N GLU A 177 1.18 6.96 5.13
CA GLU A 177 0.34 7.91 5.85
C GLU A 177 -0.48 8.79 4.91
N TRP A 178 0.14 9.31 3.86
CA TRP A 178 -0.55 10.06 2.81
C TRP A 178 -1.62 9.21 2.10
N LEU A 179 -1.32 7.97 1.73
CA LEU A 179 -2.32 7.07 1.10
C LEU A 179 -3.50 6.80 2.03
N VAL A 180 -3.26 6.52 3.31
CA VAL A 180 -4.34 6.25 4.28
C VAL A 180 -5.21 7.48 4.48
N ASP A 181 -4.62 8.68 4.57
CA ASP A 181 -5.38 9.93 4.64
C ASP A 181 -6.20 10.16 3.38
N MET A 182 -5.64 9.96 2.19
CA MET A 182 -6.37 10.06 0.93
C MET A 182 -7.51 9.04 0.83
N VAL A 183 -7.30 7.78 1.24
CA VAL A 183 -8.38 6.79 1.31
C VAL A 183 -9.49 7.27 2.24
N LYS A 184 -9.16 7.81 3.41
CA LYS A 184 -10.16 8.37 4.34
C LYS A 184 -10.98 9.49 3.69
N ARG A 185 -10.33 10.44 3.04
CA ARG A 185 -10.99 11.58 2.38
C ARG A 185 -11.84 11.16 1.20
N PHE A 186 -11.31 10.30 0.33
CA PHE A 186 -12.05 9.75 -0.80
C PHE A 186 -13.27 8.96 -0.33
N ARG A 187 -13.15 8.13 0.72
CA ARG A 187 -14.31 7.43 1.27
C ARG A 187 -15.36 8.40 1.78
N LYS A 188 -14.96 9.45 2.51
CA LYS A 188 -15.89 10.47 3.01
C LYS A 188 -16.65 11.14 1.87
N ALA A 189 -15.95 11.56 0.82
CA ALA A 189 -16.54 12.28 -0.31
C ALA A 189 -17.38 11.40 -1.24
N PHE A 190 -16.89 10.18 -1.56
CA PHE A 190 -17.51 9.35 -2.60
C PHE A 190 -18.53 8.35 -2.07
N VAL A 191 -18.42 7.80 -0.85
CA VAL A 191 -19.39 6.78 -0.37
C VAL A 191 -20.85 7.27 -0.41
N PRO A 192 -21.19 8.50 0.06
CA PRO A 192 -22.56 8.99 -0.02
C PRO A 192 -23.06 9.15 -1.46
N ARG A 193 -22.18 9.57 -2.37
CA ARG A 193 -22.49 9.83 -3.78
C ARG A 193 -22.66 8.53 -4.56
N VAL A 194 -21.75 7.57 -4.36
CA VAL A 194 -21.78 6.23 -4.96
C VAL A 194 -23.05 5.46 -4.60
N LYS A 195 -23.56 5.62 -3.37
CA LYS A 195 -24.85 5.04 -2.96
C LYS A 195 -26.02 5.58 -3.78
N LYS A 196 -26.00 6.87 -4.12
CA LYS A 196 -27.08 7.58 -4.83
C LYS A 196 -27.08 7.38 -6.35
N LEU A 197 -25.98 6.86 -6.93
CA LEU A 197 -25.88 6.66 -8.37
C LEU A 197 -27.00 5.74 -8.90
N LYS A 198 -27.58 6.11 -10.04
CA LYS A 198 -28.62 5.34 -10.72
C LYS A 198 -28.26 5.13 -12.19
N PRO A 199 -28.58 3.96 -12.78
CA PRO A 199 -28.61 3.83 -14.23
C PRO A 199 -29.56 4.89 -14.82
N ILE A 200 -29.18 5.40 -16.00
CA ILE A 200 -30.02 6.28 -16.81
C ILE A 200 -30.89 5.40 -17.71
#